data_AF-F4BW23-F1
#
_entry.id   AF-F4BW23-F1
#
_cell.length_a   1.000
_cell.length_b   1.000
_cell.length_c   1.000
_cell.angle_alpha   90.00
_cell.angle_beta   90.00
_cell.angle_gamma   90.00
#
_symmetry.space_group_name_H-M   'P 1'
#
loop_
_entity.id
_entity.type
_entity.pdbx_description
1 polymer ?
#
loop_
_entity_poly.entity_id
_entity_poly.type
_entity_poly.pdbx_seq_one_letter_code
_entity_poly.pdbx_strand_id
1 'polypeptide(L)' 'MAYADSKRIKAAFDPNRFRPAEVPILLSDTTKIEKLGFNAKCSQKEVVNDQLNHYLSEKERKG' A
#
# COMPACT_ATOMS: atom_id res chain seq x y z
N MET A 1 3.49 -17.22 -5.46
CA MET A 1 4.28 -16.35 -6.37
C MET A 1 3.39 -15.17 -6.75
N ALA A 2 3.88 -13.93 -6.60
CA ALA A 2 3.16 -12.73 -7.00
C ALA A 2 3.82 -12.11 -8.23
N TYR A 3 3.05 -11.38 -9.02
CA TYR A 3 3.52 -10.72 -10.23
C TYR A 3 3.32 -9.20 -10.07
N ALA A 4 4.38 -8.44 -10.32
CA ALA A 4 4.31 -6.99 -10.48
C ALA A 4 4.77 -6.68 -11.91
N ASP A 5 3.83 -6.26 -12.75
CA ASP A 5 3.99 -6.17 -14.21
C ASP A 5 4.53 -7.49 -14.79
N SER A 6 5.71 -7.44 -15.43
CA SER A 6 6.40 -8.59 -16.01
C SER A 6 7.42 -9.24 -15.07
N LYS A 7 7.63 -8.70 -13.87
CA LYS A 7 8.62 -9.20 -12.90
C LYS A 7 7.95 -10.12 -11.87
N ARG A 8 8.59 -11.28 -11.66
CA ARG A 8 8.18 -12.24 -10.64
C ARG A 8 8.73 -11.83 -9.29
N ILE A 9 7.84 -11.63 -8.33
CA ILE A 9 8.20 -11.39 -6.93
C ILE A 9 7.87 -12.66 -6.14
N LYS A 10 8.87 -13.19 -5.41
CA LYS A 10 8.64 -14.29 -4.48
C LYS A 10 7.86 -13.76 -3.27
N ALA A 11 6.56 -13.98 -3.27
CA ALA A 11 5.72 -13.81 -2.09
C ALA A 11 5.83 -15.06 -1.20
N ALA A 12 6.30 -14.89 0.03
CA ALA A 12 6.28 -15.89 1.07
C ALA A 12 5.13 -15.57 2.03
N PHE A 13 4.25 -16.54 2.27
CA PHE A 13 3.11 -16.38 3.16
C PHE A 13 3.48 -16.87 4.56
N ASP A 14 3.41 -15.98 5.55
CA ASP A 14 3.60 -16.32 6.96
C ASP A 14 2.24 -16.67 7.58
N PRO A 15 2.00 -17.94 7.96
CA PRO A 15 0.72 -18.38 8.51
C PRO A 15 0.33 -17.60 9.79
N ASN A 16 1.30 -17.08 10.54
CA ASN A 16 1.05 -16.32 11.76
C ASN A 16 0.47 -14.92 11.50
N ARG A 17 0.51 -14.43 10.25
CA ARG A 17 -0.03 -13.13 9.85
C ARG A 17 -1.49 -13.19 9.39
N PHE A 18 -2.05 -14.39 9.19
CA PHE A 18 -3.45 -14.53 8.80
C PHE A 18 -4.34 -14.31 10.02
N ARG A 19 -5.34 -13.45 9.87
CA ARG A 19 -6.29 -13.18 10.95
C ARG A 19 -7.47 -14.15 10.86
N PRO A 20 -7.97 -14.70 11.99
CA PRO A 20 -9.08 -15.66 11.98
C PRO A 20 -10.39 -15.12 11.40
N ALA A 21 -10.58 -13.79 11.45
CA ALA A 21 -11.67 -13.09 10.83
C ALA A 21 -11.12 -11.85 10.12
N GLU A 22 -11.41 -11.74 8.82
CA GLU A 22 -10.99 -10.61 8.00
C GLU A 22 -12.16 -10.17 7.13
N VAL A 23 -12.42 -8.86 7.07
CA VAL A 23 -13.45 -8.32 6.18
C VAL A 23 -12.89 -8.35 4.75
N PRO A 24 -13.49 -9.07 3.79
CA PRO A 24 -12.89 -9.27 2.47
C PRO A 24 -12.61 -7.97 1.70
N ILE A 25 -13.47 -6.98 1.84
CA ILE A 25 -13.34 -5.67 1.20
C ILE A 25 -13.82 -4.59 2.16
N LEU A 26 -12.98 -3.57 2.37
CA LEU A 26 -13.35 -2.32 3.03
C LEU A 26 -13.22 -1.19 2.02
N LEU A 27 -14.36 -0.64 1.62
CA LEU A 27 -14.44 0.47 0.68
C LEU A 27 -15.37 1.53 1.26
N SER A 28 -14.89 2.78 1.30
CA SER A 28 -15.64 3.91 1.83
C SER A 28 -16.11 4.83 0.72
N ASP A 29 -17.33 5.36 0.84
CA ASP A 29 -17.85 6.43 -0.02
C ASP A 29 -17.34 7.80 0.48
N THR A 30 -16.59 8.50 -0.38
CA THR A 30 -16.00 9.81 -0.10
C THR A 30 -16.83 10.98 -0.63
N THR A 31 -18.00 10.73 -1.24
CA THR A 31 -18.84 11.77 -1.87
C THR A 31 -19.14 12.93 -0.92
N LYS A 32 -19.38 12.64 0.37
CA LYS A 32 -19.71 13.68 1.36
C LYS A 32 -18.56 14.65 1.58
N ILE A 33 -17.32 14.16 1.69
CA ILE A 33 -16.16 15.02 1.98
C ILE A 33 -15.71 15.76 0.72
N GLU A 34 -15.86 15.17 -0.45
CA GLU A 34 -15.59 15.82 -1.73
C GLU A 34 -16.47 17.05 -1.93
N LYS A 35 -17.76 16.96 -1.56
CA LYS A 35 -18.69 18.11 -1.56
C LYS A 35 -18.27 19.24 -0.61
N LEU A 36 -17.45 18.94 0.40
CA LEU A 36 -16.88 19.94 1.32
C LEU A 36 -15.56 20.52 0.81
N GLY A 37 -15.15 20.19 -0.42
CA GLY A 37 -13.92 20.69 -1.04
C GLY A 37 -12.69 19.80 -0.84
N PHE A 38 -12.86 18.59 -0.27
CA PHE A 38 -11.78 17.62 -0.23
C PHE A 38 -11.42 17.14 -1.64
N ASN A 39 -10.12 17.05 -1.91
CA ASN A 39 -9.59 16.46 -3.13
C ASN A 39 -8.31 15.71 -2.79
N ALA A 40 -8.25 14.42 -3.15
CA ALA A 40 -7.05 13.62 -2.98
C ALA A 40 -5.98 14.09 -3.98
N LYS A 41 -4.93 14.73 -3.46
CA LYS A 41 -3.86 15.34 -4.28
C LYS A 41 -2.76 14.36 -4.68
N CYS A 42 -2.68 13.21 -4.03
CA CYS A 42 -1.66 12.19 -4.27
C CYS A 42 -2.31 10.88 -4.69
N SER A 43 -1.69 10.23 -5.66
CA SER A 43 -2.01 8.88 -6.09
C SER A 43 -1.41 7.84 -5.14
N GLN A 44 -2.01 6.65 -5.10
CA GLN A 44 -1.45 5.52 -4.35
C GLN A 44 0.00 5.22 -4.78
N LYS A 45 0.31 5.36 -6.07
CA LYS A 45 1.66 5.14 -6.61
C LYS A 45 2.67 6.11 -6.01
N GLU A 46 2.32 7.38 -5.89
CA GLU A 46 3.20 8.39 -5.28
C GLU A 46 3.44 8.10 -3.81
N VAL A 47 2.41 7.70 -3.06
CA VAL A 47 2.55 7.31 -1.65
C VAL A 47 3.47 6.09 -1.49
N VAL A 48 3.32 5.06 -2.33
CA VAL A 48 4.19 3.88 -2.30
C VAL A 48 5.63 4.25 -2.64
N ASN A 49 5.84 5.10 -3.65
CA ASN A 49 7.18 5.54 -4.03
C ASN A 49 7.86 6.36 -2.93
N ASP A 50 7.12 7.25 -2.25
CA ASP A 50 7.62 8.04 -1.12
C ASP A 50 8.11 7.12 0.01
N GLN A 51 7.32 6.10 0.36
CA GLN A 51 7.70 5.10 1.36
C GLN A 51 8.94 4.30 0.95
N LEU A 52 9.00 3.84 -0.31
CA LEU A 52 10.16 3.12 -0.81
C LEU A 52 11.43 3.99 -0.77
N ASN A 53 11.32 5.24 -1.21
CA ASN A 53 12.44 6.19 -1.19
C ASN A 53 12.93 6.45 0.23
N HIS A 54 12.02 6.57 1.20
CA HIS A 54 12.36 6.73 2.62
C HIS A 54 13.21 5.55 3.12
N TYR A 55 12.73 4.31 2.96
CA TYR A 55 13.42 3.11 3.45
C TYR A 55 14.69 2.73 2.67
N LEU A 56 14.79 3.13 1.40
CA LEU A 56 15.96 2.88 0.57
C LEU A 56 17.01 3.99 0.67
N SER A 57 16.70 5.11 1.33
CA SER A 57 17.67 6.17 1.57
C SER A 57 18.84 5.67 2.41
N GLU A 58 20.06 6.08 2.09
CA GLU A 58 21.30 5.67 2.78
C GLU A 58 21.25 5.84 4.30
N LYS A 59 20.45 6.81 4.77
CA LYS A 59 20.28 7.10 6.19
C LYS A 59 19.41 6.08 6.94
N GLU A 60 18.41 5.52 6.27
CA GLU A 60 17.44 4.58 6.87
C GLU A 60 17.66 3.13 6.40
N ARG A 61 18.59 2.93 5.46
CA ARG A 61 18.95 1.61 4.93
C ARG A 61 19.65 0.79 6.01
N LYS A 62 18.89 -0.08 6.68
CA LYS A 62 19.45 -1.12 7.55
C LYS A 62 20.14 -2.17 6.68
N GLY A 63 21.48 -2.12 6.66
CA GLY A 63 22.34 -3.18 6.14
C GLY A 63 22.26 -4.44 7.00
#